data_AF-A0A7R9VUS5-F1
#
_entry.id   AF-A0A7R9VUS5-F1
#
_cell.length_a   1.000
_cell.length_b   1.000
_cell.length_c   1.000
_cell.angle_alpha   90.00
_cell.angle_beta   90.00
_cell.angle_gamma   90.00
#
_symmetry.space_group_name_H-M   'P 1'
#
loop_
_entity.id
_entity.type
_entity.pdbx_description
1 polymer ?
#
loop_
_entity_poly.entity_id
_entity_poly.type
_entity_poly.pdbx_seq_one_letter_code
_entity_poly.pdbx_strand_id
1 'polypeptide(L)'
;MSEALSGIASIRANNAMEFYKGKFREAHDAHSRAFFAFLGSSRWVGFRMDSLMFLLLALASYLAVLFHEQGWFSIDPAVLGLALTMLLQLAGTFQWAVRQSAEVVNQMVSVERISDFCHLPSEAVLASDKDSELAAWPTSGSINVSHLSIRYRESLPLSLRNVSIRIQSGHRVGVVGRTGSGE
;
A
#
# COMPACT_ATOMS: atom_id res chain seq x y z
N MET A 1 5.38 0.54 16.31
CA MET A 1 6.22 1.69 16.74
C MET A 1 5.37 2.83 17.30
N SER A 2 4.36 3.33 16.55
CA SER A 2 3.44 4.38 17.04
C SER A 2 2.82 4.05 18.41
N GLU A 3 2.28 2.83 18.57
CA GLU A 3 1.71 2.36 19.85
C GLU A 3 2.72 2.40 21.02
N ALA A 4 3.98 2.04 20.77
CA ALA A 4 5.02 2.03 21.80
C ALA A 4 5.44 3.44 22.21
N LEU A 5 5.43 4.41 21.27
CA LEU A 5 5.69 5.81 21.56
C LEU A 5 4.57 6.44 22.38
N SER A 6 3.31 6.18 21.99
CA SER A 6 2.14 6.66 22.73
C SER A 6 2.03 6.01 24.12
N GLY A 7 2.38 4.73 24.25
CA GLY A 7 2.28 3.96 25.49
C GLY A 7 3.54 3.89 26.36
N ILE A 8 4.56 4.72 26.12
CA ILE A 8 5.89 4.54 26.74
C ILE A 8 5.86 4.60 28.28
N ALA A 9 5.00 5.45 28.85
CA ALA A 9 4.84 5.56 30.30
C ALA A 9 4.28 4.25 30.89
N SER A 10 3.24 3.69 30.26
CA SER A 10 2.64 2.41 30.66
C SER A 10 3.61 1.24 30.53
N ILE A 11 4.41 1.22 29.45
CA ILE A 11 5.41 0.16 29.22
C ILE A 11 6.48 0.19 30.33
N ARG A 12 6.95 1.38 30.71
CA ARG A 12 7.93 1.55 31.79
C ARG A 12 7.36 1.21 33.15
N ALA A 13 6.14 1.67 33.45
CA ALA A 13 5.47 1.39 34.72
C ALA A 13 5.25 -0.11 34.94
N ASN A 14 4.99 -0.87 33.88
CA ASN A 14 4.82 -2.33 33.93
C ASN A 14 6.12 -3.12 33.73
N ASN A 15 7.28 -2.44 33.66
CA ASN A 15 8.59 -3.05 33.40
C ASN A 15 8.62 -3.98 32.16
N ALA A 16 7.82 -3.66 31.13
CA ALA A 16 7.60 -4.50 29.95
C ALA A 16 8.54 -4.16 28.77
N MET A 17 9.60 -3.40 29.01
CA MET A 17 10.47 -2.86 27.95
C MET A 17 11.13 -3.96 27.11
N GLU A 18 11.61 -5.03 27.75
CA GLU A 18 12.27 -6.15 27.05
C GLU A 18 11.31 -6.93 26.15
N PHE A 19 10.05 -7.09 26.57
CA PHE A 19 9.02 -7.72 25.74
C PHE A 19 8.80 -6.94 24.44
N TYR A 20 8.65 -5.62 24.52
CA TYR A 20 8.47 -4.78 23.33
C TYR A 20 9.73 -4.69 22.45
N LYS A 21 10.92 -4.71 23.05
CA LYS A 21 12.18 -4.83 22.29
C LYS A 21 12.26 -6.15 21.54
N GLY A 22 11.85 -7.26 22.16
CA GLY A 22 11.76 -8.58 21.53
C GLY A 22 10.83 -8.56 20.32
N LYS A 23 9.60 -8.05 20.50
CA LYS A 23 8.64 -7.87 19.40
C LYS A 23 9.20 -7.02 18.25
N PHE A 24 9.89 -5.92 18.57
CA PHE A 24 10.51 -5.08 17.55
C PHE A 24 11.59 -5.85 16.78
N ARG A 25 12.47 -6.58 17.49
CA ARG A 25 13.50 -7.40 16.87
C ARG A 25 12.92 -8.46 15.95
N GLU A 26 11.87 -9.17 16.38
CA GLU A 26 11.19 -10.17 15.56
C GLU A 26 10.62 -9.57 14.27
N ALA A 27 9.93 -8.43 14.38
CA ALA A 27 9.37 -7.73 13.22
C ALA A 27 10.48 -7.22 12.27
N HIS A 28 11.56 -6.69 12.85
CA HIS A 28 12.73 -6.24 12.09
C HIS A 28 13.41 -7.40 11.37
N ASP A 29 13.66 -8.52 12.06
CA ASP A 29 14.28 -9.70 11.48
C ASP A 29 13.40 -10.30 10.37
N ALA A 30 12.08 -10.30 10.55
CA ALA A 30 11.15 -10.71 9.49
C ALA A 30 11.27 -9.83 8.24
N HIS A 31 11.34 -8.52 8.41
CA HIS A 31 11.57 -7.58 7.32
C HIS A 31 12.94 -7.80 6.66
N SER A 32 14.02 -7.90 7.44
CA SER A 32 15.38 -8.11 6.93
C SER A 32 15.50 -9.43 6.15
N ARG A 33 14.88 -10.52 6.62
CA ARG A 33 14.85 -11.80 5.89
C ARG A 33 14.16 -11.66 4.53
N ALA A 34 12.99 -11.02 4.50
CA ALA A 34 12.25 -10.78 3.26
C ALA A 34 13.05 -9.89 2.29
N PHE A 35 13.66 -8.82 2.81
CA PHE A 35 14.49 -7.92 2.03
C PHE A 35 15.74 -8.61 1.46
N PHE A 36 16.38 -9.46 2.25
CA PHE A 36 17.52 -10.26 1.78
C PHE A 36 17.11 -11.23 0.67
N ALA A 37 15.97 -11.91 0.80
CA ALA A 37 15.43 -12.77 -0.24
C ALA A 37 15.10 -11.99 -1.53
N PHE A 38 14.57 -10.77 -1.40
CA PHE A 38 14.34 -9.86 -2.52
C PHE A 38 15.65 -9.48 -3.23
N LEU A 39 16.69 -9.08 -2.49
CA LEU A 39 18.01 -8.79 -3.06
C LEU A 39 18.61 -10.01 -3.77
N GLY A 40 18.55 -11.18 -3.13
CA GLY A 40 19.05 -12.43 -3.70
C GLY A 40 18.35 -12.79 -5.00
N SER A 41 17.02 -12.72 -5.02
CA SER A 41 16.21 -12.97 -6.23
C SER A 41 16.53 -11.97 -7.34
N SER A 42 16.64 -10.68 -7.00
CA SER A 42 17.05 -9.64 -7.92
C SER A 42 18.43 -9.89 -8.52
N ARG A 43 19.39 -10.35 -7.73
CA ARG A 43 20.75 -10.64 -8.21
C ARG A 43 20.79 -11.89 -9.08
N TRP A 44 20.04 -12.92 -8.70
CA TRP A 44 19.91 -14.16 -9.46
C TRP A 44 19.31 -13.93 -10.86
N VAL A 45 18.22 -13.15 -10.95
CA VAL A 45 17.64 -12.74 -12.24
C VAL A 45 18.65 -11.96 -13.07
N GLY A 46 19.37 -11.01 -12.45
CA GLY A 46 20.40 -10.25 -13.15
C GLY A 46 21.49 -11.15 -13.74
N PHE A 47 22.04 -12.06 -12.94
CA PHE A 47 23.05 -13.02 -13.41
C PHE A 47 22.56 -13.88 -14.57
N ARG A 48 21.29 -14.33 -14.54
CA ARG A 48 20.68 -15.09 -15.63
C ARG A 48 20.57 -14.26 -16.91
N MET A 49 20.18 -12.99 -16.81
CA MET A 49 20.09 -12.08 -17.96
C MET A 49 21.48 -11.79 -18.54
N ASP A 50 22.46 -11.48 -17.70
CA ASP A 50 23.85 -11.27 -18.14
C ASP A 50 24.42 -12.50 -18.86
N SER A 51 24.11 -13.71 -18.34
CA SER A 51 24.53 -14.97 -18.97
C SER A 51 23.93 -15.16 -20.37
N LEU A 52 22.65 -14.83 -20.55
CA LEU A 52 21.98 -14.91 -21.86
C LEU A 52 22.58 -13.91 -22.86
N MET A 53 22.88 -12.69 -22.41
CA MET A 53 23.49 -11.66 -23.25
C MET A 53 24.92 -12.01 -23.64
N PHE A 54 25.70 -12.58 -22.71
CA PHE A 54 27.04 -13.07 -23.01
C PHE A 54 27.02 -14.20 -24.04
N LEU A 55 26.10 -15.15 -23.92
CA LEU A 55 25.92 -16.23 -24.90
C LEU A 55 25.53 -15.68 -26.28
N LEU A 56 24.63 -14.70 -26.34
CA LEU A 56 24.24 -14.04 -27.58
C LEU A 56 25.44 -13.32 -28.24
N LEU A 57 26.23 -12.59 -27.46
CA LEU A 57 27.42 -11.88 -27.95
C LEU A 57 28.49 -12.86 -28.46
N ALA A 58 28.73 -13.94 -27.72
CA ALA A 58 29.67 -14.99 -28.11
C ALA A 58 29.25 -15.68 -29.41
N LEU A 59 27.96 -16.03 -29.53
CA LEU A 59 27.40 -16.62 -30.74
C LEU A 59 27.48 -15.65 -31.93
N ALA A 60 27.09 -14.39 -31.76
CA ALA A 60 27.16 -13.38 -32.81
C ALA A 60 28.60 -13.16 -33.29
N SER A 61 29.55 -13.07 -32.36
CA SER A 61 30.98 -12.91 -32.69
C SER A 61 31.54 -14.14 -33.40
N TYR A 62 31.21 -15.35 -32.92
CA TYR A 62 31.66 -16.60 -33.54
C TYR A 62 31.12 -16.78 -34.95
N LEU A 63 29.81 -16.55 -35.16
CA LEU A 63 29.19 -16.63 -36.48
C LEU A 63 29.75 -15.59 -37.46
N ALA A 64 30.03 -14.38 -36.98
CA ALA A 64 30.60 -13.33 -37.82
C ALA A 64 31.98 -13.72 -38.37
N VAL A 65 32.84 -14.33 -37.54
CA VAL A 65 34.15 -14.84 -37.97
C VAL A 65 33.98 -16.02 -38.95
N LEU A 66 33.11 -16.97 -38.62
CA LEU A 66 32.89 -18.16 -39.44
C LEU A 66 32.36 -17.83 -40.85
N PHE A 67 31.41 -16.90 -40.97
CA PHE A 67 30.89 -16.47 -42.27
C PHE A 67 31.90 -15.66 -43.09
N HIS A 68 32.80 -14.94 -42.41
CA HIS A 68 33.90 -14.24 -43.07
C HIS A 68 34.90 -15.25 -43.67
N GLU A 69 35.29 -16.28 -42.92
CA GLU A 69 36.22 -17.31 -43.39
C GLU A 69 35.64 -18.18 -44.53
N GLN A 70 34.33 -18.48 -44.49
CA GLN A 70 33.66 -19.28 -45.51
C GLN A 70 33.29 -18.49 -46.79
N GLY A 71 33.51 -17.17 -46.79
CA GLY A 71 33.23 -16.31 -47.94
C GLY A 71 31.74 -16.16 -48.29
N TRP A 72 30.83 -16.54 -47.37
CA TRP A 72 29.38 -16.49 -47.61
C TRP A 72 28.84 -15.05 -47.64
N PHE A 73 29.43 -14.16 -46.84
CA PHE A 73 29.06 -12.74 -46.78
C PHE A 73 30.31 -11.88 -46.56
N SER A 74 30.44 -10.80 -47.34
CA SER A 74 31.47 -9.78 -47.14
C SER A 74 30.92 -8.71 -46.19
N ILE A 75 31.11 -8.91 -44.89
CA ILE A 75 30.69 -7.95 -43.86
C ILE A 75 31.81 -6.93 -43.66
N ASP A 76 31.47 -5.64 -43.74
CA ASP A 76 32.40 -4.56 -43.37
C ASP A 76 32.75 -4.68 -41.87
N PRO A 77 34.04 -4.85 -41.51
CA PRO A 77 34.48 -4.92 -40.11
C PRO A 77 34.00 -3.74 -39.26
N ALA A 78 33.84 -2.56 -39.85
CA ALA A 78 33.32 -1.38 -39.14
C ALA A 78 31.86 -1.56 -38.70
N VAL A 79 31.02 -2.14 -39.58
CA VAL A 79 29.61 -2.42 -39.28
C VAL A 79 29.49 -3.53 -38.24
N LEU A 80 30.33 -4.57 -38.32
CA LEU A 80 30.36 -5.64 -37.32
C LEU A 80 30.74 -5.11 -35.93
N GLY A 81 31.79 -4.29 -35.84
CA GLY A 81 32.22 -3.67 -34.59
C GLY A 81 31.14 -2.78 -33.97
N LEU A 82 30.43 -2.02 -34.81
CA LEU A 82 29.28 -1.22 -34.36
C LEU A 82 28.15 -2.11 -33.83
N ALA A 83 27.80 -3.19 -34.54
CA ALA A 83 26.74 -4.11 -34.13
C ALA A 83 27.04 -4.78 -32.77
N LEU A 84 28.28 -5.24 -32.56
CA LEU A 84 28.72 -5.82 -31.28
C LEU A 84 28.69 -4.80 -30.14
N THR A 85 29.07 -3.55 -30.42
CA THR A 85 29.01 -2.46 -29.44
C THR A 85 27.58 -2.15 -29.03
N MET A 86 26.66 -2.11 -30.00
CA MET A 86 25.22 -1.92 -29.75
C MET A 86 24.61 -3.09 -28.97
N LEU A 87 25.01 -4.34 -29.27
CA LEU A 87 24.60 -5.52 -28.50
C LEU A 87 25.05 -5.44 -27.04
N LEU A 88 26.29 -4.99 -26.80
CA LEU A 88 26.80 -4.81 -25.44
C LEU A 88 26.03 -3.73 -24.67
N GLN A 89 25.69 -2.63 -25.33
CA GLN A 89 24.85 -1.58 -24.73
C GLN A 89 23.44 -2.10 -24.43
N LEU A 90 22.85 -2.85 -25.35
CA LEU A 90 21.53 -3.44 -25.21
C LEU A 90 21.45 -4.39 -24.00
N ALA A 91 22.50 -5.17 -23.74
CA ALA A 91 22.55 -6.07 -22.59
C ALA A 91 22.29 -5.36 -21.26
N GLY A 92 22.93 -4.21 -21.04
CA GLY A 92 22.75 -3.40 -19.83
C GLY A 92 21.35 -2.77 -19.74
N THR A 93 20.90 -2.16 -20.84
CA THR A 93 19.58 -1.50 -20.89
C THR A 93 18.44 -2.49 -20.74
N PHE A 94 18.56 -3.70 -21.29
CA PHE A 94 17.55 -4.75 -21.18
C PHE A 94 17.37 -5.21 -19.72
N GLN A 95 18.46 -5.45 -19.00
CA GLN A 95 18.39 -5.79 -17.58
C GLN A 95 17.70 -4.68 -16.76
N TRP A 96 18.06 -3.42 -17.02
CA TRP A 96 17.44 -2.28 -16.35
C TRP A 96 15.94 -2.19 -16.66
N ALA A 97 15.54 -2.36 -17.93
CA ALA A 97 14.14 -2.30 -18.36
C ALA A 97 13.28 -3.38 -17.66
N VAL A 98 13.78 -4.60 -17.54
CA VAL A 98 13.08 -5.69 -16.82
C VAL A 98 12.89 -5.32 -15.33
N ARG A 99 13.91 -4.75 -14.68
CA ARG A 99 13.81 -4.30 -13.29
C ARG A 99 12.78 -3.17 -13.13
N GLN A 100 12.79 -2.19 -14.03
CA GLN A 100 11.80 -1.10 -14.00
C GLN A 100 10.37 -1.61 -14.21
N SER A 101 10.17 -2.57 -15.10
CA SER A 101 8.85 -3.18 -15.30
C SER A 101 8.32 -3.84 -14.01
N ALA A 102 9.18 -4.58 -13.31
CA ALA A 102 8.83 -5.18 -12.02
C ALA A 102 8.53 -4.13 -10.93
N GLU A 103 9.28 -3.03 -10.90
CA GLU A 103 9.05 -1.93 -9.97
C GLU A 103 7.68 -1.26 -10.21
N VAL A 104 7.33 -1.01 -11.47
CA VAL A 104 6.02 -0.43 -11.85
C VAL A 104 4.88 -1.33 -11.37
N VAL A 105 4.97 -2.65 -11.59
CA VAL A 105 3.95 -3.60 -11.12
C VAL A 105 3.82 -3.54 -9.59
N ASN A 106 4.95 -3.48 -8.87
CA ASN A 106 4.93 -3.37 -7.42
C ASN A 106 4.29 -2.05 -6.92
N GLN A 107 4.53 -0.94 -7.64
CA GLN A 107 3.90 0.35 -7.32
C GLN A 107 2.40 0.37 -7.64
N MET A 108 1.95 -0.34 -8.69
CA MET A 108 0.54 -0.43 -9.07
C MET A 108 -0.35 -1.06 -8.00
N VAL A 109 0.19 -1.90 -7.11
CA VAL A 109 -0.54 -2.42 -5.93
C VAL A 109 -1.04 -1.28 -5.03
N SER A 110 -0.29 -0.18 -4.92
CA SER A 110 -0.74 0.98 -4.15
C SER A 110 -1.87 1.75 -4.85
N VAL A 111 -1.82 1.80 -6.19
CA VAL A 111 -2.88 2.41 -7.01
C VAL A 111 -4.17 1.61 -6.90
N GLU A 112 -4.08 0.29 -6.96
CA GLU A 112 -5.22 -0.62 -6.76
C GLU A 112 -5.90 -0.35 -5.40
N ARG A 113 -5.13 -0.27 -4.31
CA ARG A 113 -5.68 0.05 -2.99
C ARG A 113 -6.39 1.41 -2.94
N ILE A 114 -5.84 2.44 -3.58
CA ILE A 114 -6.49 3.75 -3.65
C ILE A 114 -7.79 3.66 -4.45
N SER A 115 -7.77 2.90 -5.56
CA SER A 115 -8.96 2.63 -6.35
C SER A 115 -10.05 1.96 -5.51
N ASP A 116 -9.69 0.97 -4.70
CA ASP A 116 -10.64 0.32 -3.79
C ASP A 116 -11.28 1.32 -2.81
N PHE A 117 -10.50 2.25 -2.26
CA PHE A 117 -11.03 3.30 -1.38
C PHE A 117 -12.01 4.24 -2.10
N CYS A 118 -11.79 4.53 -3.38
CA CYS A 118 -12.70 5.36 -4.18
C CYS A 118 -14.06 4.69 -4.45
N HIS A 119 -14.14 3.36 -4.39
CA HIS A 119 -15.37 2.60 -4.62
C HIS A 119 -16.11 2.21 -3.34
N LEU A 120 -15.62 2.63 -2.17
CA LEU A 120 -16.33 2.40 -0.91
C LEU A 120 -17.67 3.16 -0.90
N PRO A 121 -18.71 2.60 -0.26
CA PRO A 121 -19.97 3.29 -0.08
C PRO A 121 -19.72 4.61 0.67
N SER A 122 -20.07 5.73 0.03
CA SER A 122 -19.89 7.06 0.61
C SER A 122 -20.91 7.29 1.72
N GLU A 123 -20.51 8.07 2.73
CA GLU A 123 -21.46 8.64 3.68
C GLU A 123 -22.41 9.61 2.97
N ALA A 124 -23.49 10.00 3.65
CA ALA A 124 -24.39 11.01 3.10
C ALA A 124 -23.64 12.31 2.80
N VAL A 125 -24.07 13.01 1.75
CA VAL A 125 -23.46 14.27 1.34
C VAL A 125 -23.48 15.27 2.49
N LEU A 126 -22.36 15.95 2.73
CA LEU A 126 -22.20 16.90 3.83
C LEU A 126 -23.19 18.08 3.77
N ALA A 127 -23.55 18.51 2.56
CA ALA A 127 -24.52 19.56 2.32
C ALA A 127 -25.66 19.02 1.46
N SER A 128 -26.88 19.17 1.95
CA SER A 128 -28.11 18.87 1.23
C SER A 128 -28.77 20.16 0.75
N ASP A 129 -29.53 20.11 -0.33
CA ASP A 129 -30.31 21.27 -0.79
C ASP A 129 -31.25 21.81 0.31
N LYS A 130 -31.68 20.92 1.21
CA LYS A 130 -32.52 21.24 2.38
C LYS A 130 -31.79 22.06 3.45
N ASP A 131 -30.47 22.09 3.45
CA ASP A 131 -29.71 22.88 4.43
C ASP A 131 -29.89 24.38 4.19
N SER A 132 -30.18 24.78 2.94
CA SER A 132 -30.52 26.17 2.61
C SER A 132 -31.84 26.62 3.26
N GLU A 133 -32.78 25.69 3.46
CA GLU A 133 -34.06 25.92 4.15
C GLU A 133 -33.89 26.05 5.67
N LEU A 134 -32.72 25.67 6.20
CA LEU A 134 -32.39 25.65 7.62
C LEU A 134 -31.53 26.84 8.05
N ALA A 135 -31.48 27.93 7.28
CA ALA A 135 -30.64 29.10 7.57
C ALA A 135 -30.86 29.73 8.97
N ALA A 136 -32.07 29.63 9.51
CA ALA A 136 -32.42 30.10 10.86
C ALA A 136 -32.47 28.98 11.91
N TRP A 137 -32.08 27.75 11.54
CA TRP A 137 -32.04 26.60 12.44
C TRP A 137 -30.73 26.53 13.23
N PRO A 138 -30.76 26.13 14.51
CA PRO A 138 -31.95 25.86 15.32
C PRO A 138 -32.55 27.16 15.89
N THR A 139 -33.86 27.37 15.70
CA THR A 139 -34.62 28.48 16.29
C THR A 139 -34.92 28.27 17.77
N SER A 140 -34.91 27.02 18.23
CA SER A 140 -35.10 26.62 19.63
C SER A 140 -34.21 25.42 19.93
N GLY A 141 -33.60 25.37 21.12
CA GLY A 141 -32.74 24.27 21.55
C GLY A 141 -33.48 23.01 21.98
N SER A 142 -34.76 22.86 21.61
CA SER A 142 -35.53 21.67 21.96
C SER A 142 -35.13 20.48 21.09
N ILE A 143 -34.80 19.35 21.69
CA ILE A 143 -34.42 18.12 21.00
C ILE A 143 -35.52 17.08 21.22
N ASN A 144 -36.06 16.50 20.14
CA ASN A 144 -37.03 15.42 20.22
C ASN A 144 -36.49 14.19 19.50
N VAL A 145 -36.15 13.18 20.27
CA VAL A 145 -35.72 11.88 19.78
C VAL A 145 -36.92 10.94 19.85
N SER A 146 -37.28 10.30 18.74
CA SER A 146 -38.41 9.39 18.69
C SER A 146 -38.00 8.05 18.09
N HIS A 147 -38.24 6.96 18.83
CA HIS A 147 -38.04 5.58 18.42
C HIS A 147 -36.61 5.27 17.91
N LEU A 148 -35.61 5.96 18.46
CA LEU A 148 -34.22 5.84 18.03
C LEU A 148 -33.69 4.44 18.35
N SER A 149 -33.13 3.79 17.33
CA SER A 149 -32.47 2.50 17.45
C SER A 149 -31.13 2.56 16.73
N ILE A 150 -30.05 2.22 17.44
CA ILE A 150 -28.66 2.36 16.93
C ILE A 150 -27.96 1.01 16.98
N ARG A 151 -27.15 0.74 15.96
CA ARG A 151 -26.16 -0.35 15.92
C ARG A 151 -24.87 0.13 15.28
N TYR A 152 -23.74 -0.41 15.73
CA TYR A 152 -22.41 -0.08 15.19
C TYR A 152 -22.05 -0.83 13.91
N ARG A 153 -22.55 -2.06 13.75
CA ARG A 153 -22.40 -2.87 12.53
C ARG A 153 -23.72 -3.56 12.24
N GLU A 154 -24.01 -3.81 10.97
CA GLU A 154 -25.26 -4.45 10.53
C GLU A 154 -25.49 -5.82 11.19
N SER A 155 -24.42 -6.60 11.35
CA SER A 155 -24.46 -7.93 11.97
C SER A 155 -24.60 -7.91 13.49
N LEU A 156 -24.41 -6.77 14.15
CA LEU A 156 -24.46 -6.66 15.61
C LEU A 156 -25.88 -6.37 16.12
N PRO A 157 -26.21 -6.82 17.35
CA PRO A 157 -27.47 -6.45 17.98
C PRO A 157 -27.55 -4.94 18.16
N LEU A 158 -28.77 -4.41 18.22
CA LEU A 158 -29.03 -3.01 18.53
C LEU A 158 -28.47 -2.66 19.92
N SER A 159 -27.61 -1.64 19.96
CA SER A 159 -27.02 -1.05 21.17
C SER A 159 -28.03 -0.15 21.89
N LEU A 160 -28.78 0.65 21.13
CA LEU A 160 -29.95 1.38 21.63
C LEU A 160 -31.19 0.84 20.94
N ARG A 161 -32.28 0.66 21.71
CA ARG A 161 -33.53 0.08 21.23
C ARG A 161 -34.69 0.97 21.59
N ASN A 162 -35.34 1.50 20.56
CA ASN A 162 -36.61 2.22 20.68
C ASN A 162 -36.60 3.34 21.74
N VAL A 163 -35.57 4.18 21.73
CA VAL A 163 -35.43 5.28 22.71
C VAL A 163 -36.22 6.50 22.23
N SER A 164 -37.11 7.00 23.08
CA SER A 164 -37.91 8.21 22.83
C SER A 164 -37.75 9.18 23.99
N ILE A 165 -37.18 10.36 23.73
CA ILE A 165 -36.85 11.37 24.75
C ILE A 165 -37.10 12.75 24.16
N ARG A 166 -37.71 13.64 24.94
CA ARG A 166 -37.92 15.05 24.57
C ARG A 166 -37.24 15.97 25.58
N ILE A 167 -36.30 16.77 25.10
CA ILE A 167 -35.57 17.79 25.84
C ILE A 167 -36.15 19.15 25.44
N GLN A 168 -36.65 19.91 26.41
CA GLN A 168 -37.19 21.24 26.18
C GLN A 168 -36.05 22.27 26.06
N SER A 169 -36.31 23.38 25.35
CA SER A 169 -35.34 24.47 25.26
C SER A 169 -34.99 25.02 26.65
N GLY A 170 -33.73 25.41 26.84
CA GLY A 170 -33.22 25.96 28.10
C GLY A 170 -33.00 24.94 29.23
N HIS A 171 -33.30 23.66 29.02
CA HIS A 171 -33.07 22.62 30.03
C HIS A 171 -31.67 22.05 29.94
N ARG A 172 -31.06 21.78 31.10
CA ARG A 172 -29.84 20.98 31.23
C ARG A 172 -30.25 19.58 31.68
N VAL A 173 -29.87 18.56 30.91
CA VAL A 173 -30.19 17.16 31.19
C VAL A 173 -28.87 16.41 31.39
N GLY A 174 -28.81 15.60 32.44
CA GLY A 174 -27.72 14.65 32.65
C GLY A 174 -28.17 13.26 32.22
N VAL A 175 -27.32 12.55 31.46
CA VAL A 175 -27.51 11.13 31.15
C VAL A 175 -26.66 10.34 32.16
N VAL A 176 -27.28 9.34 32.80
CA VAL A 176 -26.61 8.48 33.77
C VAL A 176 -26.89 7.00 33.47
N GLY A 177 -25.82 6.22 33.40
CA GLY A 177 -25.90 4.81 33.11
C GLY A 177 -24.65 4.05 33.51
N ARG A 178 -24.72 2.72 33.43
CA ARG A 178 -23.57 1.85 33.71
C ARG A 178 -22.55 2.00 32.58
N THR A 179 -21.26 1.84 32.88
CA THR A 179 -20.20 1.84 31.87
C THR A 179 -20.51 0.81 30.77
N GLY A 180 -20.49 1.25 29.50
CA GLY A 180 -20.78 0.40 28.34
C GLY A 180 -22.25 0.30 27.93
N SER A 181 -23.15 1.10 28.52
CA SER A 181 -24.59 1.09 28.19
C SER A 181 -24.97 1.87 26.92
N GLY A 182 -24.00 2.54 26.28
CA GLY A 182 -24.26 3.41 25.11
C GLY A 182 -24.68 4.84 25.47
N GLU A 183 -24.28 5.31 26.65
CA GLU A 183 -24.41 6.70 27.14
C GLU A 183 -23.45 7.64 26.43
#